data_AF-A0A7W9EUH9-F1
#
_entry.id   AF-A0A7W9EUH9-F1
#
_cell.length_a   1.000
_cell.length_b   1.000
_cell.length_c   1.000
_cell.angle_alpha   90.00
_cell.angle_beta   90.00
_cell.angle_gamma   90.00
#
_symmetry.space_group_name_H-M   'P 1'
#
loop_
_entity.id
_entity.type
_entity.pdbx_description
1 polymer ?
#
loop_
_entity_poly.entity_id
_entity_poly.type
_entity_poly.pdbx_seq_one_letter_code
_entity_poly.pdbx_strand_id
1 'polypeptide(L)' 'MKIAAPLIPLALVFPAAPAWACTLCHSRTAEEVRAAIFGADFLGNVAALALPVPVLVAAVLAARKYLL' A
#
# COMPACT_ATOMS: atom_id res chain seq x y z
N MET A 1 -17.98 23.58 -21.06
CA MET A 1 -17.02 22.73 -21.79
C MET A 1 -16.59 21.60 -20.88
N LYS A 2 -17.03 20.36 -21.15
CA LYS A 2 -16.62 19.17 -20.39
C LYS A 2 -15.27 18.70 -20.95
N ILE A 3 -14.21 18.86 -20.18
CA ILE A 3 -12.89 18.32 -20.55
C ILE A 3 -12.97 16.83 -20.25
N ALA A 4 -13.23 16.04 -21.29
CA ALA A 4 -13.06 14.60 -21.23
C ALA A 4 -11.55 14.34 -21.12
N ALA A 5 -11.08 14.02 -19.92
CA ALA A 5 -9.73 13.52 -19.74
C ALA A 5 -9.62 12.18 -20.50
N PRO A 6 -8.70 12.04 -21.49
CA PRO A 6 -8.48 10.76 -22.10
C PRO A 6 -7.92 9.81 -21.04
N LEU A 7 -8.68 8.78 -20.69
CA LEU A 7 -8.20 7.64 -19.91
C LEU A 7 -7.17 6.90 -20.78
N ILE A 8 -5.96 7.44 -20.88
CA ILE A 8 -4.83 6.71 -21.45
C ILE A 8 -4.63 5.52 -20.52
N PRO A 9 -4.76 4.27 -21.00
CA PRO A 9 -4.49 3.12 -20.16
C PRO A 9 -3.02 3.21 -19.74
N LEU A 10 -2.82 3.43 -18.43
CA LEU A 10 -1.50 3.56 -17.78
C LEU A 10 -0.54 2.41 -18.17
N ALA A 11 -1.11 1.27 -18.57
CA ALA A 11 -0.45 0.09 -19.10
C ALA A 11 0.35 0.31 -20.41
N LEU A 12 0.06 1.36 -21.21
CA LEU A 12 0.80 1.65 -22.45
C LEU A 12 2.02 2.54 -22.24
N VAL A 13 2.16 3.19 -21.08
CA VAL A 13 3.26 4.15 -20.81
C VAL A 13 4.43 3.48 -20.09
N PHE A 14 4.17 2.42 -19.32
CA PHE A 14 5.22 1.61 -18.72
C PHE A 14 5.49 0.39 -19.61
N PRO A 15 6.55 0.38 -20.43
CA PRO A 15 7.04 -0.89 -20.95
C PRO A 15 7.25 -1.78 -19.74
N ALA A 16 6.75 -3.03 -19.81
CA ALA A 16 6.97 -4.03 -18.78
C ALA A 16 8.48 -4.30 -18.69
N ALA A 17 9.19 -3.43 -17.98
CA ALA A 17 10.54 -3.69 -17.54
C ALA A 17 10.46 -5.04 -16.83
N PRO A 18 11.32 -6.01 -17.20
CA PRO A 18 11.25 -7.31 -16.57
C PRO A 18 11.36 -7.08 -15.07
N ALA A 19 10.56 -7.78 -14.26
CA ALA A 19 10.37 -7.40 -12.85
C ALA A 19 11.72 -7.17 -12.13
N TRP A 20 12.74 -7.99 -12.44
CA TRP A 20 14.12 -7.90 -11.96
C TRP A 20 14.89 -6.61 -12.29
N ALA A 21 14.46 -5.84 -13.28
CA ALA A 21 15.06 -4.54 -13.64
C ALA A 21 14.74 -3.45 -12.61
N CYS A 22 13.67 -3.60 -11.83
CA CYS A 22 13.42 -2.73 -10.68
C CYS A 22 14.29 -3.20 -9.52
N THR A 23 15.49 -2.63 -9.38
CA THR A 23 16.39 -2.90 -8.24
C THR A 23 15.74 -2.57 -6.90
N LEU A 24 14.75 -1.68 -6.85
CA LEU A 24 13.93 -1.46 -5.65
C LEU A 24 13.00 -2.64 -5.32
N CYS A 25 12.52 -3.37 -6.33
CA CYS A 25 11.62 -4.51 -6.16
C CYS A 25 12.36 -5.86 -6.08
N HIS A 26 13.53 -5.99 -6.67
CA HIS A 26 14.33 -7.22 -6.66
C HIS A 26 15.69 -7.05 -5.98
N SER A 27 15.86 -6.00 -5.19
CA SER A 27 16.97 -5.97 -4.24
C SER A 27 16.79 -7.09 -3.22
N ARG A 28 17.92 -7.59 -2.73
CA ARG A 28 17.96 -8.51 -1.60
C ARG A 28 17.15 -7.99 -0.40
N THR A 29 17.25 -6.69 -0.10
CA THR A 29 16.46 -6.04 0.96
C THR A 29 14.96 -6.16 0.71
N ALA A 30 14.49 -5.91 -0.51
CA ALA A 30 13.07 -6.03 -0.84
C ALA A 30 12.58 -7.48 -0.76
N GLU A 31 13.40 -8.45 -1.16
CA GLU A 31 13.09 -9.87 -1.01
C GLU A 31 13.01 -10.29 0.46
N GLU A 32 13.98 -9.89 1.28
CA GLU A 32 14.01 -10.15 2.72
C GLU A 32 12.80 -9.51 3.43
N VAL A 33 12.45 -8.27 3.10
CA VAL A 33 11.26 -7.59 3.65
C VAL A 33 9.97 -8.31 3.22
N ARG A 34 9.85 -8.74 1.95
CA ARG A 34 8.70 -9.53 1.51
C ARG A 34 8.61 -10.86 2.24
N ALA A 35 9.73 -11.57 2.39
CA ALA A 35 9.78 -12.83 3.11
C ALA A 35 9.40 -12.66 4.59
N ALA A 36 9.83 -11.56 5.22
CA ALA A 36 9.45 -11.25 6.60
C ALA A 36 7.95 -10.93 6.75
N ILE A 37 7.38 -10.14 5.82
CA ILE A 37 5.97 -9.71 5.88
C ILE A 37 5.02 -10.84 5.47
N PHE A 38 5.29 -11.52 4.35
CA PHE A 38 4.44 -12.55 3.76
C PHE A 38 4.87 -13.98 4.11
N GLY A 39 5.79 -14.13 5.06
CA GLY A 39 6.30 -15.42 5.52
C GLY A 39 5.30 -16.20 6.39
N ALA A 40 5.82 -17.14 7.18
CA ALA A 40 5.02 -18.04 8.01
C ALA A 40 4.05 -17.31 8.98
N ASP A 41 4.46 -16.13 9.48
CA ASP A 41 3.69 -15.33 10.43
C ASP A 41 2.81 -14.26 9.75
N PHE A 42 2.46 -14.43 8.48
CA PHE A 42 1.68 -13.44 7.71
C PHE A 42 0.44 -12.95 8.46
N LEU A 43 -0.35 -13.84 9.06
CA LEU A 43 -1.55 -13.45 9.83
C LEU A 43 -1.20 -12.62 11.07
N GLY A 44 -0.10 -12.95 11.75
CA GLY A 44 0.41 -12.18 12.89
C GLY A 44 0.86 -10.78 12.46
N ASN A 45 1.54 -10.67 11.33
CA ASN A 45 1.96 -9.40 10.74
C ASN A 45 0.75 -8.53 10.33
N VAL A 46 -0.29 -9.13 9.72
CA VAL A 46 -1.53 -8.43 9.37
C VAL A 46 -2.26 -7.95 10.63
N ALA A 47 -2.32 -8.76 11.68
CA ALA A 47 -2.93 -8.37 12.95
C ALA A 47 -2.16 -7.21 13.61
N ALA A 48 -0.83 -7.26 13.61
CA ALA A 48 0.02 -6.19 14.12
C ALA A 48 -0.18 -4.88 13.33
N LEU A 49 -0.33 -4.96 12.00
CA LEU A 49 -0.65 -3.82 11.15
C LEU A 49 -2.04 -3.23 11.44
N ALA A 50 -3.02 -4.08 11.76
CA ALA A 50 -4.38 -3.67 12.07
C ALA A 50 -4.54 -3.11 13.50
N LEU A 51 -3.60 -3.41 14.40
CA LEU A 51 -3.66 -3.04 15.82
C LEU A 51 -3.87 -1.53 16.08
N PRO A 52 -3.30 -0.59 15.29
CA PRO A 52 -3.54 0.84 15.49
C PRO A 52 -4.91 1.33 15.00
N VAL A 53 -5.65 0.54 14.20
CA VAL A 53 -6.92 0.96 13.58
C VAL A 53 -7.97 1.35 14.61
N PRO A 54 -8.22 0.59 15.71
CA PRO A 54 -9.19 0.99 16.72
C PRO A 54 -8.86 2.35 17.38
N VAL A 55 -7.57 2.63 17.61
CA VAL A 55 -7.11 3.90 18.17
C VAL A 55 -7.36 5.04 17.18
N LEU A 56 -7.03 4.84 15.90
CA LEU A 56 -7.31 5.84 14.86
C LEU A 56 -8.81 6.08 14.70
N VAL A 57 -9.64 5.04 14.73
CA VAL A 57 -11.10 5.17 14.68
C VAL A 57 -11.62 5.97 15.87
N ALA A 58 -11.15 5.68 17.09
CA ALA A 58 -11.53 6.44 18.27
C ALA A 58 -11.13 7.92 18.15
N ALA A 59 -9.92 8.21 17.68
CA ALA A 59 -9.44 9.57 17.46
C ALA A 59 -10.30 10.32 16.42
N VAL A 60 -10.66 9.67 15.30
CA VAL A 60 -11.52 10.25 14.26
C VAL A 60 -12.94 10.53 14.80
N LEU A 61 -13.51 9.59 15.57
CA LEU A 61 -14.84 9.78 16.17
C LEU A 61 -14.83 10.90 17.21
N ALA A 62 -13.79 10.98 18.03
CA ALA A 62 -13.60 12.08 18.98
C ALA A 62 -13.47 13.41 18.22
N ALA A 63 -12.58 13.50 17.24
CA ALA A 63 -12.40 14.70 16.42
C ALA A 63 -13.69 15.14 15.73
N ARG A 64 -14.47 14.19 15.19
CA ARG A 64 -15.77 14.47 14.57
C ARG A 64 -16.76 15.10 15.56
N LYS A 65 -16.76 14.68 16.83
CA LYS A 65 -17.61 15.26 17.88
C LYS A 65 -17.24 16.71 18.22
N TYR A 66 -15.98 17.10 18.03
CA TYR A 66 -15.51 18.46 18.34
C TYR A 66 -15.51 19.41 17.14
N LEU A 67 -15.66 18.88 15.91
CA LEU A 67 -15.67 19.66 14.66
C LEU A 67 -17.08 19.91 14.09
N LEU A 68 -18.11 19.25 14.61
CA LEU A 68 -19.53 19.41 14.27
C LEU A 68 -20.33 19.78 15.52
#